data_AF-A0A350DJN6-F1
#
_entry.id   AF-A0A350DJN6-F1
#
_cell.length_a   1.000
_cell.length_b   1.000
_cell.length_c   1.000
_cell.angle_alpha   90.00
_cell.angle_beta   90.00
_cell.angle_gamma   90.00
#
_symmetry.space_group_name_H-M   'P 1'
#
loop_
_entity.id
_entity.type
_entity.pdbx_description
1 polymer ?
#
loop_
_entity_poly.entity_id
_entity_poly.type
_entity_poly.pdbx_seq_one_letter_code
_entity_poly.pdbx_strand_id
1 'polypeptide(L)'
;MSALANLQQHLNRFWALPHHKDAALNTKLKEVQTWQQARIKRTHSALFEQPKNKPMAEYFLTQLYGGDEFKVLAEQLDRILPKA
;
A
#
# COMPACT_ATOMS: atom_id res chain seq x y z
N MET A 1 3.68 26.43 -5.05
CA MET A 1 2.89 25.71 -4.02
C MET A 1 3.84 24.79 -3.27
N SER A 2 3.87 24.85 -1.94
CA SER A 2 4.89 24.16 -1.13
C SER A 2 4.69 22.65 -1.14
N ALA A 3 5.78 21.88 -1.04
CA ALA A 3 5.74 20.41 -1.02
C ALA A 3 4.83 19.84 0.09
N LEU A 4 4.72 20.56 1.22
CA LEU A 4 3.84 20.20 2.33
C LEU A 4 2.35 20.32 1.97
N ALA A 5 1.95 21.34 1.21
CA ALA A 5 0.57 21.49 0.77
C ALA A 5 0.15 20.35 -0.18
N ASN A 6 1.06 19.94 -1.08
CA ASN A 6 0.83 18.80 -1.96
C ASN A 6 0.71 17.49 -1.17
N LEU A 7 1.55 17.30 -0.15
CA LEU A 7 1.48 16.12 0.71
C LEU A 7 0.15 16.04 1.46
N GLN A 8 -0.32 17.15 2.04
CA GLN A 8 -1.63 17.21 2.70
C GLN A 8 -2.76 16.86 1.72
N GLN A 9 -2.71 17.35 0.49
CA GLN A 9 -3.70 17.02 -0.53
C GLN A 9 -3.71 15.52 -0.87
N HIS A 10 -2.54 14.90 -0.97
CA HIS A 10 -2.43 13.46 -1.22
C HIS A 10 -3.01 12.63 -0.07
N LEU A 11 -2.73 13.00 1.19
CA LEU A 11 -3.29 12.32 2.36
C LEU A 11 -4.81 12.48 2.45
N ASN A 12 -5.33 13.70 2.21
CA ASN A 12 -6.77 13.93 2.17
C ASN A 12 -7.45 13.04 1.11
N ARG A 13 -6.84 12.90 -0.07
CA ARG A 13 -7.35 12.02 -1.13
C ARG A 13 -7.27 10.55 -0.73
N PHE A 14 -6.20 10.12 -0.07
CA PHE A 14 -6.05 8.76 0.45
C PHE A 14 -7.17 8.44 1.44
N TRP A 15 -7.38 9.27 2.46
CA TRP A 15 -8.44 9.07 3.46
C TRP A 15 -9.85 9.16 2.90
N ALA A 16 -10.06 9.89 1.81
CA ALA A 16 -11.33 9.95 1.10
C ALA A 16 -11.70 8.66 0.34
N LEU A 17 -10.78 7.69 0.19
CA LEU A 17 -11.07 6.44 -0.50
C LEU A 17 -12.17 5.63 0.25
N PRO A 18 -13.17 5.07 -0.46
CA PRO A 18 -14.36 4.50 0.20
C PRO A 18 -14.09 3.31 1.13
N HIS A 19 -13.06 2.52 0.84
CA HIS A 19 -12.73 1.32 1.62
C HIS A 19 -12.30 1.64 3.06
N HIS A 20 -11.95 2.89 3.40
CA HIS A 20 -11.67 3.29 4.78
C HIS A 20 -12.92 3.35 5.67
N LYS A 21 -14.12 3.51 5.08
CA LYS A 21 -15.39 3.64 5.80
C LYS A 21 -16.33 2.44 5.62
N ASP A 22 -16.00 1.54 4.69
CA ASP A 22 -16.79 0.35 4.38
C ASP A 22 -15.96 -0.91 4.61
N ALA A 23 -16.29 -1.65 5.67
CA ALA A 23 -15.59 -2.87 6.06
C ALA A 23 -15.76 -4.01 5.04
N ALA A 24 -16.91 -4.09 4.36
CA ALA A 24 -17.15 -5.11 3.34
C ALA A 24 -16.29 -4.82 2.10
N LEU A 25 -16.24 -3.56 1.69
CA LEU A 25 -15.36 -3.13 0.59
C LEU A 25 -13.89 -3.31 0.92
N ASN A 26 -13.47 -2.96 2.15
CA ASN A 26 -12.10 -3.20 2.62
C ASN A 26 -11.71 -4.67 2.59
N THR A 27 -12.62 -5.54 3.03
CA THR A 27 -12.41 -7.00 2.99
C THR A 27 -12.24 -7.48 1.55
N LYS A 28 -13.12 -7.03 0.64
CA LYS A 28 -13.03 -7.40 -0.77
C LYS A 28 -11.74 -6.88 -1.43
N LEU A 29 -11.32 -5.67 -1.08
CA LEU A 29 -10.05 -5.10 -1.55
C LEU A 29 -8.87 -5.98 -1.11
N LYS A 30 -8.83 -6.39 0.16
CA LYS A 30 -7.80 -7.29 0.68
C LYS A 30 -7.79 -8.64 -0.03
N GLU A 31 -8.95 -9.25 -0.27
CA GLU A 31 -9.06 -10.50 -1.03
C GLU A 31 -8.47 -10.37 -2.44
N VAL A 32 -8.81 -9.28 -3.14
CA VAL A 32 -8.30 -9.01 -4.49
C VAL A 32 -6.79 -8.80 -4.47
N GLN A 33 -6.27 -8.05 -3.49
CA GLN A 33 -4.82 -7.84 -3.31
C GLN A 33 -4.08 -9.16 -3.06
N THR A 34 -4.59 -10.01 -2.15
CA THR A 34 -4.03 -11.34 -1.89
C THR A 34 -4.01 -12.20 -3.16
N TRP A 35 -5.11 -12.20 -3.92
CA TRP A 35 -5.18 -12.92 -5.19
C TRP A 35 -4.16 -12.38 -6.22
N GLN A 36 -4.01 -11.07 -6.32
CA GLN A 36 -3.03 -10.44 -7.22
C GLN A 36 -1.60 -10.78 -6.82
N GLN A 37 -1.26 -10.73 -5.53
CA GLN A 37 0.06 -11.12 -5.02
C GLN A 37 0.38 -12.58 -5.37
N ALA A 38 -0.55 -13.50 -5.12
CA ALA A 38 -0.39 -14.90 -5.47
C ALA A 38 -0.20 -15.10 -6.99
N ARG A 39 -0.98 -14.37 -7.80
CA ARG A 39 -0.87 -14.39 -9.26
C ARG A 39 0.50 -13.89 -9.74
N ILE A 40 0.97 -12.75 -9.24
CA ILE A 40 2.29 -12.18 -9.61
C ILE A 40 3.40 -13.16 -9.23
N LYS A 41 3.38 -13.69 -8.00
CA LYS A 41 4.36 -14.68 -7.52
C LYS A 41 4.39 -15.90 -8.43
N ARG A 42 3.22 -16.39 -8.87
CA ARG A 42 3.13 -17.53 -9.80
C ARG A 42 3.61 -17.20 -11.20
N THR A 43 3.18 -16.07 -11.77
CA THR A 43 3.50 -15.69 -13.16
C THR A 43 4.98 -15.36 -13.33
N HIS A 44 5.63 -14.82 -12.29
CA HIS A 44 7.03 -14.42 -12.33
C HIS A 44 7.93 -15.30 -11.46
N SER A 45 7.53 -16.53 -11.11
CA SER A 45 8.27 -17.39 -10.18
C SER A 45 9.75 -17.52 -10.53
N ALA A 46 10.08 -17.68 -11.81
CA ALA A 46 11.45 -17.77 -12.31
C ALA A 46 12.34 -16.55 -11.98
N LEU A 47 11.76 -15.36 -11.79
CA LEU A 47 12.48 -14.16 -11.35
C LEU A 47 12.56 -14.10 -9.83
N PHE A 48 11.49 -14.49 -9.13
CA PHE A 48 11.39 -14.45 -7.67
C PHE A 48 12.22 -15.54 -6.98
N GLU A 49 12.45 -16.67 -7.65
CA GLU A 49 13.23 -17.79 -7.13
C GLU A 49 14.75 -17.60 -7.25
N GLN A 50 15.20 -16.60 -8.02
CA GLN A 50 16.62 -16.28 -8.12
C GLN A 50 17.14 -15.81 -6.76
N PRO A 51 18.24 -16.39 -6.23
CA PRO A 51 18.75 -16.05 -4.90
C PRO A 51 19.01 -14.55 -4.71
N LYS A 52 19.50 -13.86 -5.74
CA LYS A 52 19.75 -12.41 -5.74
C LYS A 52 18.47 -11.56 -5.65
N ASN A 53 17.33 -12.09 -6.07
CA ASN A 53 16.08 -11.34 -6.16
C ASN A 53 15.14 -11.63 -4.98
N LYS A 54 15.36 -12.72 -4.23
CA LYS A 54 14.52 -13.12 -3.09
C LYS A 54 14.19 -11.97 -2.11
N PRO A 55 15.17 -11.16 -1.65
CA PRO A 55 14.87 -10.06 -0.72
C PRO A 55 13.94 -9.02 -1.33
N MET A 56 14.17 -8.64 -2.59
CA MET A 56 13.34 -7.66 -3.30
C MET A 56 11.96 -8.22 -3.64
N ALA A 57 11.89 -9.52 -3.96
CA ALA A 57 10.66 -10.26 -4.20
C ALA A 57 9.75 -10.28 -2.96
N GLU A 58 10.32 -10.57 -1.79
CA GLU A 58 9.61 -10.55 -0.51
C GLU A 58 9.14 -9.14 -0.17
N TYR A 59 10.02 -8.15 -0.28
CA TYR A 59 9.70 -6.74 -0.07
C TYR A 59 8.56 -6.27 -0.99
N PHE A 60 8.62 -6.60 -2.29
CA PHE A 60 7.60 -6.21 -3.26
C PHE A 60 6.21 -6.76 -2.91
N LEU A 61 6.13 -8.04 -2.53
CA LEU A 61 4.86 -8.69 -2.23
C LEU A 61 4.25 -8.22 -0.90
N THR A 62 5.08 -7.93 0.09
CA THR A 62 4.63 -7.63 1.45
C THR A 62 4.45 -6.14 1.72
N GLN A 63 5.38 -5.30 1.25
CA GLN A 63 5.48 -3.89 1.63
C GLN A 63 4.82 -2.98 0.58
N LEU A 64 5.12 -3.23 -0.70
CA LEU A 64 4.58 -2.43 -1.82
C LEU A 64 3.14 -2.82 -2.18
N TYR A 65 2.85 -4.12 -2.22
CA TYR A 65 1.53 -4.64 -2.60
C TYR A 65 0.60 -5.01 -1.43
N GLY A 66 1.13 -5.09 -0.19
CA GLY A 66 0.36 -5.46 1.00
C GLY A 66 -0.52 -4.34 1.54
N GLY A 67 -0.20 -3.07 1.25
CA GLY A 67 -1.03 -1.90 1.58
C GLY A 67 -1.10 -1.53 3.08
N ASP A 68 -0.86 -2.48 3.99
CA ASP A 68 -0.96 -2.24 5.44
C ASP A 68 0.06 -1.20 5.93
N GLU A 69 1.27 -1.18 5.36
CA GLU A 69 2.29 -0.18 5.72
C GLU A 69 1.97 1.23 5.25
N PHE A 70 1.35 1.37 4.08
CA PHE A 70 0.95 2.68 3.57
C PHE A 70 -0.07 3.35 4.47
N LYS A 71 -0.98 2.57 5.07
CA LYS A 71 -1.94 3.10 6.05
C LYS A 71 -1.22 3.59 7.31
N VAL A 72 -0.29 2.80 7.86
CA VAL A 72 0.50 3.20 9.03
C VAL A 72 1.29 4.48 8.75
N LEU A 73 1.88 4.57 7.56
CA LEU A 73 2.66 5.73 7.13
C LEU A 73 1.77 6.97 6.96
N ALA A 74 0.57 6.82 6.39
CA ALA A 74 -0.43 7.89 6.32
C ALA A 74 -0.84 8.39 7.71
N GLU A 75 -1.09 7.48 8.66
CA GLU A 75 -1.42 7.84 10.06
C GLU A 75 -0.27 8.57 10.77
N GLN A 76 0.98 8.22 10.48
CA GLN A 76 2.15 8.91 11.01
C GLN A 76 2.31 10.31 10.40
N LEU A 77 2.13 10.44 9.09
CA LEU A 77 2.23 11.73 8.39
C LEU A 77 1.15 12.71 8.86
N ASP A 78 -0.08 12.25 9.10
CA ASP A 78 -1.15 13.09 9.65
C ASP A 78 -0.82 13.67 11.04
N ARG A 79 0.05 13.02 11.81
CA ARG A 79 0.49 13.54 13.12
C ARG A 79 1.57 14.62 13.00
N ILE A 80 2.33 14.59 11.92
CA ILE A 80 3.47 15.48 11.68
C ILE A 80 3.01 16.75 10.95
N LEU A 81 1.98 16.65 10.11
CA LEU A 81 1.46 17.80 9.39
C LEU A 81 0.77 18.79 10.34
N PRO A 82 1.03 20.10 10.19
CA PRO A 82 0.40 21.11 11.01
C PRO A 82 -1.11 21.04 10.81
N LYS A 83 -1.85 20.81 11.90
CA LYS A 83 -3.31 20.94 11.92
C LYS A 83 -3.61 22.42 11.74
N ALA A 84 -4.03 22.80 10.53
CA ALA A 84 -4.53 24.14 10.24
C ALA A 84 -5.90 24.36 10.87
#